data_AF-A0A830CE17-F1
#
_entry.id   AF-A0A830CE17-F1
#
_cell.length_a   1.000
_cell.length_b   1.000
_cell.length_c   1.000
_cell.angle_alpha   90.00
_cell.angle_beta   90.00
_cell.angle_gamma   90.00
#
_symmetry.space_group_name_H-M   'P 1'
#
loop_
_entity.id
_entity.type
_entity.pdbx_description
1 polymer ?
#
loop_
_entity_poly.entity_id
_entity_poly.type
_entity_poly.pdbx_seq_one_letter_code
_entity_poly.pdbx_strand_id
1 'polypeptide(L)'
;MSANGLVAAITLRQPTTSGVTVTYEDRFEKLCLSGSYLVAESGGPRNRTGGISISVCSPDGHIIGGAIGGRLITASPVQVYIFDYYFSSRGKIHKLMTL
;
A
#
# COMPACT_ATOMS: atom_id res chain seq x y z
N MET A 1 5.21 -1.95 -5.76
CA MET A 1 3.80 -1.69 -6.10
C MET A 1 3.55 -0.19 -6.10
N SER A 2 2.72 0.32 -7.00
CA SER A 2 2.20 1.71 -7.01
C SER A 2 0.71 1.73 -7.37
N ALA A 3 0.01 2.84 -7.14
CA ALA A 3 -1.42 2.97 -7.45
C ALA A 3 -1.85 4.42 -7.67
N ASN A 4 -3.00 4.63 -8.35
CA ASN A 4 -3.60 5.94 -8.64
C ASN A 4 -5.14 5.90 -8.66
N GLY A 5 -5.80 6.93 -8.13
CA GLY A 5 -7.26 7.05 -7.94
C GLY A 5 -7.64 7.93 -6.74
N LEU A 6 -8.88 7.83 -6.24
CA LEU A 6 -9.35 8.64 -5.10
C LEU A 6 -9.50 7.78 -3.85
N VAL A 7 -9.09 8.31 -2.71
CA VAL A 7 -9.15 7.62 -1.41
C VAL A 7 -10.13 8.35 -0.51
N ALA A 8 -11.00 7.59 0.18
CA ALA A 8 -12.00 8.10 1.12
C ALA A 8 -11.54 7.97 2.58
N ALA A 9 -10.76 6.92 2.90
CA ALA A 9 -10.24 6.72 4.24
C ALA A 9 -8.92 5.93 4.23
N ILE A 10 -8.00 6.31 5.12
CA ILE A 10 -6.72 5.62 5.33
C ILE A 10 -6.46 5.39 6.82
N THR A 11 -6.00 4.20 7.19
CA THR A 11 -5.55 3.91 8.55
C THR A 11 -4.03 3.76 8.57
N LEU A 12 -3.33 4.72 9.19
CA LEU A 12 -1.88 4.77 9.30
C LEU A 12 -1.39 4.28 10.66
N ARG A 13 -0.22 3.65 10.69
CA ARG A 13 0.49 3.28 11.92
C ARG A 13 1.14 4.52 12.50
N GLN A 14 0.98 4.72 13.81
CA GLN A 14 1.59 5.82 14.51
C GLN A 14 3.11 5.58 14.66
N PRO A 15 3.98 6.53 14.28
CA PRO A 15 5.44 6.31 14.27
C PRO A 15 6.04 5.98 15.65
N THR A 16 5.42 6.49 16.72
CA THR A 16 5.99 6.50 18.07
C THR A 16 5.44 5.40 18.98
N THR A 17 4.39 4.69 18.57
CA THR A 17 3.69 3.74 19.45
C THR A 17 3.44 2.44 18.69
N SER A 18 4.04 1.35 19.17
CA SER A 18 3.83 0.03 18.59
C SER A 18 2.36 -0.40 18.77
N GLY A 19 1.64 -0.50 17.65
CA GLY A 19 0.29 -1.06 17.60
C GLY A 19 -0.86 -0.04 17.60
N VAL A 20 -0.58 1.25 17.74
CA VAL A 20 -1.62 2.29 17.59
C VAL A 20 -1.73 2.72 16.14
N THR A 21 -2.96 2.83 15.66
CA THR A 21 -3.28 3.33 14.32
C THR A 21 -4.22 4.51 14.38
N VAL A 22 -4.07 5.44 13.43
CA VAL A 22 -4.95 6.60 13.26
C VAL A 22 -5.64 6.49 11.91
N THR A 23 -6.96 6.68 11.90
CA THR A 23 -7.74 6.72 10.67
C THR A 23 -8.01 8.15 10.26
N TYR A 24 -7.73 8.47 9.00
CA TYR A 24 -8.03 9.75 8.36
C TYR A 24 -9.12 9.51 7.33
N GLU A 25 -10.22 10.26 7.43
CA GLU A 25 -11.35 10.21 6.50
C GLU A 25 -11.47 11.54 5.80
N ASP A 26 -11.27 11.53 4.48
CA ASP A 26 -11.36 12.71 3.61
C ASP A 26 -11.40 12.24 2.15
N ARG A 27 -11.69 13.15 1.21
CA ARG A 27 -11.61 12.89 -0.22
C ARG A 27 -10.22 13.27 -0.73
N PHE A 28 -9.27 12.35 -0.67
CA PHE A 28 -7.93 12.59 -1.18
C PHE A 28 -7.88 12.51 -2.71
N GLU A 29 -7.32 13.54 -3.35
CA GLU A 29 -7.31 13.68 -4.82
C GLU A 29 -6.14 12.99 -5.51
N LYS A 30 -5.05 12.80 -4.77
CA LYS A 30 -3.83 12.17 -5.29
C LYS A 30 -3.32 11.17 -4.28
N LEU A 31 -2.92 9.99 -4.75
CA LEU A 31 -2.22 9.01 -3.95
C LEU A 31 -0.89 8.57 -4.58
N CYS A 32 0.01 8.15 -3.72
CA CYS A 32 1.19 7.38 -4.08
C CYS A 32 1.29 6.21 -3.09
N LEU A 33 1.32 4.99 -3.61
CA LEU A 33 1.64 3.79 -2.83
C LEU A 33 3.06 3.33 -3.16
N SER A 34 3.78 2.89 -2.14
CA SER A 34 5.07 2.21 -2.28
C SER A 34 5.20 1.12 -1.24
N GLY A 35 5.81 0.00 -1.63
CA GLY A 35 5.98 -1.13 -0.74
C GLY A 35 6.37 -2.40 -1.46
N SER A 36 6.79 -3.37 -0.65
CA SER A 36 7.09 -4.73 -1.04
C SER A 36 6.26 -5.69 -0.19
N TYR A 37 5.92 -6.82 -0.80
CA TYR A 37 5.14 -7.85 -0.16
C TYR A 37 5.69 -9.20 -0.60
N LEU A 38 6.24 -9.95 0.37
CA LEU A 38 6.85 -11.25 0.15
C LEU A 38 5.97 -12.31 0.80
N VAL A 39 5.61 -13.33 0.04
CA VAL A 39 4.90 -14.51 0.53
C VAL A 39 5.92 -15.65 0.63
N ALA A 40 6.21 -16.14 1.83
CA ALA A 40 7.09 -17.30 1.98
C ALA A 40 6.38 -18.58 1.49
N GLU A 41 7.08 -19.42 0.72
CA GLU A 41 6.53 -20.65 0.12
C GLU A 41 6.05 -21.69 1.16
N SER A 42 6.50 -21.62 2.41
CA SER A 42 6.24 -22.63 3.46
C SER A 42 4.86 -22.53 4.15
N GLY A 43 3.92 -21.78 3.59
CA GLY A 43 2.50 -21.92 3.91
C GLY A 43 2.03 -21.24 5.22
N GLY A 44 1.11 -20.28 5.06
CA GLY A 44 0.34 -19.70 6.15
C GLY A 44 0.17 -18.17 6.03
N PRO A 45 -0.99 -17.58 6.41
CA PRO A 45 -1.22 -16.13 6.38
C PRO A 45 -0.21 -15.30 7.18
N ARG A 46 0.54 -15.95 8.09
CA ARG A 46 1.51 -15.32 8.99
C ARG A 46 2.94 -15.27 8.42
N ASN A 47 3.19 -15.90 7.28
CA ASN A 47 4.52 -15.99 6.67
C ASN A 47 4.69 -14.93 5.55
N ARG A 48 4.10 -13.76 5.78
CA ARG A 48 4.08 -12.63 4.85
C ARG A 48 4.95 -11.53 5.44
N THR A 49 6.02 -11.18 4.74
CA THR A 49 6.98 -10.15 5.17
C THR A 49 6.92 -8.98 4.22
N GLY A 50 7.02 -7.76 4.74
CA GLY A 50 6.94 -6.54 3.95
C GLY A 50 5.98 -5.52 4.54
N GLY A 51 5.69 -4.48 3.79
CA GLY A 51 4.87 -3.37 4.23
C GLY A 51 4.56 -2.44 3.08
N ILE A 52 3.40 -1.77 3.18
CA ILE A 52 2.96 -0.77 2.23
C ILE A 52 2.86 0.56 2.98
N SER A 53 3.46 1.57 2.38
CA SER A 53 3.31 2.97 2.78
C SER A 53 2.51 3.72 1.74
N ILE A 54 1.83 4.76 2.19
CA ILE A 54 1.02 5.64 1.36
C ILE A 54 1.35 7.10 1.65
N SER A 55 1.25 7.93 0.62
CA SER A 55 1.09 9.38 0.75
C SER A 55 -0.13 9.82 -0.03
N VAL A 56 -0.95 10.68 0.56
CA VAL A 56 -2.17 11.24 -0.02
C VAL A 56 -2.16 12.75 0.07
N CYS A 57 -2.85 13.41 -0.85
CA CYS A 57 -3.09 14.85 -0.82
C CYS A 57 -4.59 15.11 -0.73
N SER A 58 -5.00 15.87 0.27
CA SER A 58 -6.36 16.42 0.37
C SER A 58 -6.56 17.53 -0.68
N PRO A 59 -7.82 17.89 -1.02
CA PRO A 59 -8.12 18.92 -2.03
C PRO A 59 -7.61 20.32 -1.63
N ASP A 60 -7.41 20.54 -0.33
CA ASP A 60 -6.82 21.75 0.24
C ASP A 60 -5.29 21.82 0.08
N GLY A 61 -4.67 20.78 -0.47
CA GLY A 61 -3.22 20.67 -0.66
C GLY A 61 -2.47 20.06 0.53
N HIS A 62 -3.17 19.62 1.58
CA HIS A 62 -2.51 18.98 2.72
C HIS A 62 -2.07 17.55 2.40
N ILE A 63 -0.81 17.23 2.72
CA ILE A 63 -0.23 15.92 2.47
C ILE A 63 -0.17 15.12 3.77
N ILE A 64 -0.69 13.91 3.73
CA ILE A 64 -0.64 12.94 4.85
C ILE A 64 0.01 11.66 4.34
N GLY A 65 0.84 11.01 5.14
CA GLY A 65 1.46 9.75 4.73
C GLY A 65 2.04 8.94 5.88
N GLY A 66 2.32 7.67 5.59
CA GLY A 66 2.85 6.74 6.57
C GLY A 66 2.67 5.27 6.18
N ALA A 67 3.10 4.38 7.07
CA ALA A 67 2.87 2.95 6.91
C ALA A 67 1.39 2.62 7.15
N ILE A 68 0.78 1.85 6.26
CA ILE A 68 -0.61 1.42 6.43
C ILE A 68 -0.68 0.41 7.57
N GLY A 69 -1.56 0.67 8.53
CA GLY A 69 -1.79 -0.19 9.70
C GLY A 69 -3.14 -0.86 9.73
N GLY A 70 -4.02 -0.50 8.81
CA GLY A 70 -5.40 -0.96 8.79
C GLY A 70 -6.03 -0.81 7.41
N ARG A 71 -7.25 -0.28 7.37
CA ARG A 71 -8.04 -0.21 6.13
C ARG A 71 -7.57 0.93 5.22
N LEU A 72 -7.71 0.69 3.92
CA LEU A 72 -7.59 1.67 2.85
C LEU A 72 -8.89 1.58 2.04
N ILE A 73 -9.71 2.63 2.08
CA ILE A 73 -11.02 2.68 1.42
C ILE A 73 -10.96 3.67 0.28
N THR A 74 -11.35 3.24 -0.91
CA THR A 74 -11.31 4.08 -2.12
C THR A 74 -12.65 4.77 -2.32
N ALA A 75 -12.63 6.01 -2.80
CA ALA A 75 -13.85 6.75 -3.16
C ALA A 75 -14.32 6.43 -4.59
N SER A 76 -13.42 5.89 -5.42
CA SER A 76 -13.67 5.50 -6.80
C SER A 76 -12.82 4.26 -7.14
N PRO A 77 -12.98 3.65 -8.33
CA PRO A 77 -12.03 2.66 -8.82
C PRO A 77 -10.60 3.22 -8.81
N VAL A 78 -9.64 2.43 -8.32
CA VAL A 78 -8.21 2.76 -8.22
C VAL A 78 -7.44 1.80 -9.11
N GLN A 79 -6.54 2.34 -9.92
CA GLN A 79 -5.59 1.55 -10.71
C GLN A 79 -4.41 1.16 -9.82
N VAL A 80 -4.06 -0.13 -9.79
CA VAL A 80 -2.92 -0.63 -9.02
C VAL A 80 -1.94 -1.31 -9.96
N TYR A 81 -0.67 -0.91 -9.87
CA TYR A 81 0.45 -1.45 -10.62
C TYR A 81 1.33 -2.28 -9.68
N ILE A 82 1.37 -3.59 -9.93
CA ILE A 82 2.18 -4.51 -9.14
C ILE A 82 3.34 -4.99 -10.00
N PHE A 83 4.54 -4.83 -9.45
CA PHE A 83 5.76 -5.45 -9.96
C PHE A 83 6.12 -6.55 -8.98
N ASP A 84 6.19 -7.78 -9.49
CA ASP A 84 6.61 -8.94 -8.72
C ASP A 84 7.96 -9.45 -9.24
N TYR A 85 8.74 -10.02 -8.33
CA TYR A 85 10.04 -10.59 -8.62
C TYR A 85 10.15 -11.95 -7.93
N TYR A 86 10.08 -13.01 -8.73
CA TYR A 86 10.37 -14.37 -8.27
C TYR A 86 11.85 -14.69 -8.51
N PHE A 87 12.59 -14.87 -7.41
CA PHE A 87 13.96 -15.38 -7.48
C PHE A 87 13.92 -16.91 -7.57
N SER A 88 13.90 -17.43 -8.79
CA SER A 88 14.16 -18.85 -9.07
C SER A 88 15.62 -19.01 -9.51
N SER A 89 16.26 -20.11 -9.14
CA SER A 89 17.68 -20.42 -9.42
C SER A 89 18.06 -20.47 -10.91
N ARG A 90 17.09 -20.27 -11.83
CA ARG A 90 17.26 -20.35 -13.29
C ARG A 90 17.11 -19.04 -14.08
N GLY A 91 17.00 -17.89 -13.43
CA GLY A 91 17.13 -16.59 -14.11
C GLY A 91 15.82 -15.92 -14.56
N LYS A 92 15.84 -14.59 -14.39
CA LYS A 92 14.86 -13.49 -14.61
C LYS A 92 13.57 -13.75 -15.41
N ILE A 93 12.46 -13.25 -14.85
CA ILE A 93 11.27 -12.81 -15.60
C ILE A 93 10.66 -11.57 -14.90
N HIS A 94 10.25 -10.55 -15.67
CA HIS A 94 9.47 -9.40 -15.22
C HIS A 94 8.01 -9.58 -15.68
N LYS A 95 7.04 -9.55 -14.78
CA LYS A 95 5.61 -9.54 -15.13
C LYS A 95 4.95 -8.31 -14.50
N LEU A 96 4.39 -7.46 -15.36
CA LEU A 96 3.54 -6.33 -14.96
C LEU A 96 2.12 -6.87 -14.76
N MET A 97 1.57 -6.75 -13.56
CA MET A 97 0.18 -7.06 -13.28
C MET A 97 -0.58 -5.76 -13.04
N THR A 98 -1.57 -5.50 -13.89
CA THR A 98 -2.56 -4.43 -13.73
C THR A 98 -3.80 -5.06 -13.10
N LEU A 99 -4.23 -4.56 -11.95
CA LEU A 99 -5.50 -4.95 -11.31
C LEU A 99 -6.61 -3.96 -11.67
#